data_AF-A0A925TJY9-F1
#
_entry.id   AF-A0A925TJY9-F1
#
_cell.length_a   1.000
_cell.length_b   1.000
_cell.length_c   1.000
_cell.angle_alpha   90.00
_cell.angle_beta   90.00
_cell.angle_gamma   90.00
#
_symmetry.space_group_name_H-M   'P 1'
#
loop_
_entity.id
_entity.type
_entity.pdbx_description
1 polymer ?
#
loop_
_entity_poly.entity_id
_entity_poly.type
_entity_poly.pdbx_seq_one_letter_code
_entity_poly.pdbx_strand_id
1 'polypeptide(L)'
;RDHTGLIHAAAITRHFYQHAEPNKQIAALAPALLRLAAEGDHAAHHIVVESVTALLQLSEDVMTKLFPGWHRDHVRAAVSGPILTHAAVRPLLAKRSSLTLRTIEDSPVEGVRRLLLRRA
;
A
#
# COMPACT_ATOMS: atom_id res chain seq x y z
N ARG A 1 -14.29 -17.38 -5.83
CA ARG A 1 -15.40 -17.78 -6.73
C ARG A 1 -16.07 -16.57 -7.32
N ASP A 2 -16.46 -15.57 -6.53
CA ASP A 2 -17.26 -14.43 -7.01
C ASP A 2 -16.56 -13.52 -8.03
N HIS A 3 -15.23 -13.48 -8.04
CA HIS A 3 -14.46 -12.65 -8.98
C HIS A 3 -14.07 -13.36 -10.28
N THR A 4 -13.80 -14.67 -10.25
CA THR A 4 -13.30 -15.43 -11.42
C THR A 4 -14.21 -16.57 -11.87
N GLY A 5 -15.22 -16.94 -11.07
CA GLY A 5 -16.02 -18.16 -11.26
C GLY A 5 -15.28 -19.48 -10.97
N LEU A 6 -13.98 -19.43 -10.68
CA LEU A 6 -13.12 -20.59 -10.55
C LEU A 6 -12.97 -21.05 -9.09
N ILE A 7 -12.68 -22.34 -8.92
CA ILE A 7 -12.57 -23.01 -7.60
C ILE A 7 -11.12 -23.43 -7.31
N HIS A 8 -10.36 -23.86 -8.33
CA HIS A 8 -8.99 -24.35 -8.15
C HIS A 8 -7.96 -23.22 -8.22
N ALA A 9 -7.05 -23.17 -7.25
CA ALA A 9 -5.98 -22.17 -7.18
C ALA A 9 -5.15 -22.09 -8.47
N ALA A 10 -4.77 -23.23 -9.05
CA ALA A 10 -4.00 -23.26 -10.31
C ALA A 10 -4.77 -22.64 -11.50
N ALA A 11 -6.10 -22.79 -11.53
CA ALA A 11 -6.94 -22.18 -12.56
C ALA A 11 -7.09 -20.68 -12.34
N ILE A 12 -7.22 -20.23 -11.10
CA ILE A 12 -7.26 -18.81 -10.73
C ILE A 12 -5.94 -18.12 -11.09
N THR A 13 -4.81 -18.72 -10.76
CA THR A 13 -3.48 -18.22 -11.11
C THR A 13 -3.36 -18.08 -12.63
N ARG A 14 -3.66 -19.14 -13.38
CA ARG A 14 -3.60 -19.12 -14.85
C ARG A 14 -4.50 -18.05 -15.46
N HIS A 15 -5.71 -17.87 -14.91
CA HIS A 15 -6.66 -16.85 -15.38
C HIS A 15 -6.05 -15.45 -15.34
N PHE A 16 -5.42 -15.05 -14.23
CA PHE A 16 -4.78 -13.74 -14.15
C PHE A 16 -3.56 -13.63 -15.05
N TYR A 17 -2.69 -14.65 -15.10
CA TYR A 17 -1.46 -14.61 -15.93
C TYR A 17 -1.71 -14.63 -17.45
N GLN A 18 -2.90 -15.07 -17.89
CA GLN A 18 -3.29 -15.03 -19.30
C GLN A 18 -3.91 -13.69 -19.72
N HIS A 19 -4.19 -12.80 -18.77
CA HIS A 19 -4.74 -11.48 -19.07
C HIS A 19 -3.64 -10.54 -19.59
N ALA A 20 -3.98 -9.63 -20.51
CA ALA A 20 -3.03 -8.65 -21.07
C ALA A 20 -2.51 -7.65 -20.01
N GLU A 21 -3.34 -7.37 -19.00
CA GLU A 21 -3.02 -6.49 -17.87
C GLU A 21 -3.21 -7.23 -16.53
N PRO A 22 -2.36 -8.22 -16.18
CA PRO A 22 -2.57 -9.08 -15.02
C PRO A 22 -2.54 -8.27 -13.70
N ASN A 23 -1.60 -7.33 -13.60
CA ASN A 23 -1.42 -6.49 -12.41
C ASN A 23 -2.64 -5.62 -12.11
N LYS A 24 -3.30 -5.10 -13.16
CA LYS A 24 -4.49 -4.26 -13.03
C LYS A 24 -5.68 -5.07 -12.52
N GLN A 25 -5.85 -6.29 -13.04
CA GLN A 25 -6.91 -7.20 -12.59
C GLN A 25 -6.71 -7.60 -11.13
N ILE A 26 -5.49 -7.96 -10.74
CA ILE A 26 -5.18 -8.31 -9.35
C ILE A 26 -5.35 -7.08 -8.43
N ALA A 27 -4.88 -5.89 -8.85
CA ALA A 27 -5.03 -4.67 -8.07
C ALA A 27 -6.49 -4.27 -7.84
N ALA A 28 -7.40 -4.61 -8.77
CA ALA A 28 -8.83 -4.38 -8.61
C ALA A 28 -9.46 -5.17 -7.44
N LEU A 29 -8.76 -6.20 -6.92
CA LEU A 29 -9.19 -6.93 -5.71
C LEU A 29 -8.94 -6.15 -4.42
N ALA A 30 -8.06 -5.14 -4.44
CA ALA A 30 -7.63 -4.44 -3.23
C ALA A 30 -8.80 -3.84 -2.42
N PRO A 31 -9.80 -3.16 -3.00
CA PRO A 31 -10.92 -2.61 -2.22
C PRO A 31 -11.71 -3.70 -1.48
N ALA A 32 -11.99 -4.83 -2.13
CA ALA A 32 -12.73 -5.94 -1.51
C ALA A 32 -11.91 -6.62 -0.40
N LEU A 33 -10.61 -6.83 -0.63
CA LEU A 33 -9.70 -7.39 0.37
C LEU A 33 -9.61 -6.49 1.62
N LEU A 34 -9.46 -5.18 1.42
CA LEU A 34 -9.37 -4.21 2.51
C LEU A 34 -10.68 -4.11 3.30
N ARG A 35 -11.82 -4.23 2.65
CA ARG A 35 -13.13 -4.31 3.30
C ARG A 35 -13.23 -5.56 4.19
N LEU A 36 -12.90 -6.74 3.65
CA LEU A 36 -12.91 -7.99 4.43
C LEU A 36 -11.97 -7.92 5.65
N ALA A 37 -10.78 -7.36 5.47
CA ALA A 37 -9.84 -7.16 6.58
C ALA A 37 -10.40 -6.22 7.67
N ALA A 38 -11.14 -5.18 7.27
CA ALA A 38 -11.81 -4.27 8.21
C ALA A 38 -13.00 -4.92 8.92
N GLU A 39 -13.68 -5.85 8.26
CA GLU A 39 -14.80 -6.64 8.80
C GLU A 39 -14.34 -7.80 9.72
N GLY A 40 -13.02 -7.98 9.89
CA GLY A 40 -12.44 -8.97 10.80
C GLY A 40 -12.11 -10.31 10.16
N ASP A 41 -12.14 -10.43 8.82
CA ASP A 41 -11.69 -11.65 8.14
C ASP A 41 -10.19 -11.89 8.40
N HIS A 42 -9.88 -13.03 9.01
CA HIS A 42 -8.52 -13.36 9.43
C HIS A 42 -7.55 -13.54 8.27
N ALA A 43 -7.98 -14.12 7.16
CA ALA A 43 -7.12 -14.35 6.01
C ALA A 43 -6.79 -13.04 5.30
N ALA A 44 -7.80 -12.19 5.08
CA ALA A 44 -7.62 -10.85 4.54
C ALA A 44 -6.74 -9.99 5.43
N HIS A 45 -6.96 -10.02 6.75
CA HIS A 45 -6.11 -9.30 7.71
C HIS A 45 -4.65 -9.78 7.63
N HIS A 46 -4.42 -11.08 7.58
CA HIS A 46 -3.09 -11.66 7.45
C HIS A 46 -2.37 -11.18 6.19
N ILE A 47 -3.04 -11.22 5.03
CA ILE A 47 -2.49 -10.71 3.75
C ILE A 47 -2.12 -9.22 3.85
N VAL A 48 -2.96 -8.40 4.49
CA VAL A 48 -2.68 -6.97 4.69
C VAL A 48 -1.46 -6.78 5.59
N VAL A 49 -1.35 -7.54 6.68
CA VAL A 49 -0.20 -7.49 7.59
C VAL A 49 1.10 -7.85 6.89
N GLU A 50 1.11 -8.92 6.10
CA GLU A 50 2.29 -9.34 5.34
C GLU A 50 2.69 -8.27 4.32
N SER A 51 1.71 -7.73 3.57
CA SER A 51 1.94 -6.69 2.58
C SER A 51 2.51 -5.41 3.19
N VAL A 52 1.96 -4.97 4.32
CA VAL A 52 2.48 -3.80 5.07
C VAL A 52 3.89 -4.05 5.59
N THR A 53 4.15 -5.25 6.09
CA THR A 53 5.48 -5.61 6.60
C THR A 53 6.53 -5.57 5.49
N ALA A 54 6.23 -6.16 4.33
CA ALA A 54 7.13 -6.13 3.17
C ALA A 54 7.37 -4.70 2.66
N LEU A 55 6.32 -3.86 2.62
CA LEU A 55 6.45 -2.46 2.23
C LEU A 55 7.35 -1.67 3.19
N LEU A 56 7.19 -1.87 4.50
CA LEU A 56 8.02 -1.20 5.49
C LEU A 56 9.47 -1.66 5.42
N GLN A 57 9.72 -2.95 5.17
CA GLN A 57 11.09 -3.43 4.93
C GLN A 57 11.75 -2.73 3.75
N LEU A 58 11.03 -2.57 2.63
CA LEU A 58 11.53 -1.80 1.47
C LEU A 58 11.81 -0.34 1.85
N SER A 59 10.98 0.25 2.71
CA SER A 59 11.22 1.62 3.19
C SER A 59 12.50 1.71 4.02
N GLU A 60 12.80 0.72 4.87
CA GLU A 60 14.05 0.64 5.65
C GLU A 60 15.27 0.52 4.74
N ASP A 61 15.17 -0.28 3.67
CA ASP A 61 16.25 -0.45 2.70
C ASP A 61 16.54 0.87 1.96
N VAL A 62 15.47 1.58 1.55
CA VAL A 62 15.58 2.91 0.94
C VAL A 62 16.18 3.92 1.91
N MET A 63 15.75 3.90 3.17
CA MET A 63 16.26 4.79 4.22
C MET A 63 17.75 4.59 4.44
N THR A 64 18.17 3.33 4.58
CA THR A 64 19.58 2.97 4.77
C THR A 64 20.43 3.41 3.59
N LYS A 65 19.92 3.26 2.38
CA LYS A 65 20.65 3.58 1.15
C LYS A 65 20.77 5.09 0.91
N LEU A 66 19.70 5.86 1.12
CA LEU A 66 19.66 7.27 0.75
C LEU A 66 20.05 8.22 1.89
N PHE A 67 19.91 7.79 3.15
CA PHE A 67 20.16 8.63 4.32
C PHE A 67 21.09 7.93 5.33
N PRO A 68 22.31 7.52 4.93
CA PRO A 68 23.23 6.84 5.83
C PRO A 68 23.58 7.74 7.02
N GLY A 69 23.42 7.23 8.24
CA GLY A 69 23.74 7.95 9.48
C GLY A 69 22.77 9.07 9.89
N TRP A 70 21.66 9.26 9.17
CA TRP A 70 20.64 10.23 9.56
C TRP A 70 19.78 9.73 10.72
N HIS A 71 19.44 10.65 11.63
CA HIS A 71 18.44 10.38 12.66
C HIS A 71 17.06 10.27 12.02
N ARG A 72 16.37 9.14 12.24
CA ARG A 72 15.07 8.83 11.61
C ARG A 72 14.02 9.89 11.86
N ASP A 73 14.05 10.54 13.02
CA ASP A 73 13.12 11.60 13.41
C ASP A 73 13.21 12.87 12.54
N HIS A 74 14.32 13.06 11.83
CA HIS A 74 14.49 14.19 10.92
C HIS A 74 13.96 13.89 9.51
N VAL A 75 13.61 12.64 9.22
CA VAL A 75 13.10 12.25 7.92
C VAL A 75 11.59 12.37 7.91
N ARG A 76 11.11 13.29 7.09
CA ARG A 76 9.67 13.47 6.87
C ARG A 76 9.17 12.35 5.98
N ALA A 77 8.38 11.45 6.56
CA ALA A 77 7.76 10.35 5.86
C ALA A 77 6.24 10.50 5.86
N ALA A 78 5.62 10.12 4.76
CA ALA A 78 4.18 10.21 4.61
C ALA A 78 3.65 9.11 3.68
N VAL A 79 2.37 8.78 3.87
CA VAL A 79 1.64 7.83 3.05
C VAL A 79 0.47 8.52 2.36
N SER A 80 0.16 8.08 1.15
CA SER A 80 -0.91 8.62 0.32
C SER A 80 -1.60 7.50 -0.45
N GLY A 81 -2.76 7.82 -1.02
CA GLY A 81 -3.53 6.90 -1.85
C GLY A 81 -4.47 5.97 -1.06
N PRO A 82 -5.50 5.43 -1.74
CA PRO A 82 -6.66 4.82 -1.09
C PRO A 82 -6.36 3.54 -0.30
N ILE A 83 -5.28 2.83 -0.65
CA ILE A 83 -4.88 1.60 0.04
C ILE A 83 -4.18 1.93 1.36
N LEU A 84 -3.16 2.80 1.33
CA LEU A 84 -2.32 3.08 2.50
C LEU A 84 -3.03 3.96 3.54
N THR A 85 -4.04 4.72 3.11
CA THR A 85 -4.88 5.53 4.00
C THR A 85 -6.12 4.78 4.51
N HIS A 86 -6.30 3.51 4.12
CA HIS A 86 -7.45 2.72 4.55
C HIS A 86 -7.41 2.39 6.05
N ALA A 87 -8.58 2.32 6.69
CA ALA A 87 -8.71 2.06 8.14
C ALA A 87 -8.11 0.72 8.58
N ALA A 88 -8.14 -0.31 7.72
CA ALA A 88 -7.50 -1.60 7.99
C ALA A 88 -5.95 -1.54 7.95
N VAL A 89 -5.37 -0.51 7.33
CA VAL A 89 -3.93 -0.42 7.05
C VAL A 89 -3.23 0.59 7.96
N ARG A 90 -3.85 1.76 8.19
CA ARG A 90 -3.27 2.84 9.00
C ARG A 90 -2.77 2.39 10.39
N PRO A 91 -3.50 1.59 11.17
CA PRO A 91 -3.03 1.13 12.48
C PRO A 91 -1.80 0.20 12.38
N LEU A 92 -1.73 -0.60 11.32
CA LEU A 92 -0.59 -1.51 11.07
C LEU A 92 0.65 -0.72 10.72
N LEU A 93 0.52 0.28 9.84
CA LEU A 93 1.60 1.20 9.50
C LEU A 93 2.11 1.95 10.73
N ALA A 94 1.21 2.54 11.52
CA ALA A 94 1.58 3.27 12.74
C ALA A 94 2.28 2.38 13.78
N LYS A 95 1.86 1.12 13.92
CA LYS A 95 2.44 0.18 14.89
C LYS A 95 3.80 -0.38 14.45
N ARG A 96 4.04 -0.56 13.15
CA ARG A 96 5.19 -1.31 12.61
C ARG A 96 6.26 -0.43 11.98
N SER A 97 5.92 0.80 11.57
CA SER A 97 6.86 1.72 10.97
C SER A 97 7.88 2.21 12.00
N SER A 98 9.14 2.31 11.60
CA SER A 98 10.15 3.02 12.40
C SER A 98 10.12 4.54 12.16
N LEU A 99 9.42 4.98 11.12
CA LEU A 99 9.25 6.38 10.74
C LEU A 99 7.94 6.91 11.29
N THR A 100 7.92 8.19 11.67
CA THR A 100 6.69 8.90 11.97
C THR A 100 5.96 9.21 10.66
N LEU A 101 4.93 8.41 10.33
CA LEU A 101 4.19 8.51 9.08
C LEU A 101 3.03 9.51 9.19
N ARG A 102 3.02 10.52 8.32
CA ARG A 102 1.86 11.40 8.11
C ARG A 102 0.96 10.88 7.00
N THR A 103 -0.35 11.05 7.16
CA THR A 103 -1.31 10.83 6.06
C THR A 103 -1.37 12.08 5.18
N ILE A 104 -1.25 11.91 3.86
CA ILE A 104 -1.50 12.97 2.88
C ILE A 104 -2.93 12.80 2.37
N GLU A 105 -3.78 13.77 2.68
CA GLU A 105 -5.19 13.80 2.27
C GLU A 105 -5.42 14.68 1.03
N ASP A 106 -4.48 15.60 0.75
CA ASP A 106 -4.51 16.45 -0.43
C ASP A 106 -4.47 15.62 -1.72
N SER A 107 -5.20 16.06 -2.74
CA SER A 107 -5.11 15.50 -4.08
C SER A 107 -3.69 15.68 -4.64
N PRO A 108 -3.13 14.69 -5.38
CA PRO A 108 -1.80 14.81 -5.98
C PRO A 108 -1.58 16.08 -6.82
N VAL A 109 -2.65 16.64 -7.42
CA VAL A 109 -2.60 17.88 -8.20
C VAL A 109 -2.12 19.08 -7.40
N GLU A 110 -2.33 19.08 -6.08
CA GLU A 110 -1.91 20.18 -5.22
C GLU A 110 -0.38 20.25 -5.09
N GLY A 111 0.31 19.09 -5.13
CA GLY A 111 1.76 19.05 -5.22
C GLY A 111 2.28 19.67 -6.52
N VAL A 112 1.62 19.37 -7.65
CA VAL A 112 1.96 19.94 -8.96
C VAL A 112 1.73 21.46 -8.95
N ARG A 113 0.60 21.92 -8.43
CA ARG A 113 0.28 23.34 -8.30
C ARG A 113 1.37 24.08 -7.52
N ARG A 114 1.73 23.60 -6.32
CA ARG A 114 2.77 24.21 -5.49
C ARG A 114 4.15 24.21 -6.17
N LEU A 115 4.47 23.16 -6.94
CA LEU A 115 5.71 23.09 -7.70
C LEU A 115 5.78 24.16 -8.80
N LEU A 116 4.68 24.36 -9.53
CA LEU A 116 4.60 25.38 -10.58
C LEU A 116 4.65 26.80 -10.00
N LEU A 117 3.96 27.05 -8.88
CA LEU A 117 3.98 28.34 -8.20
C LEU A 117 5.33 28.68 -7.55
N ARG A 118 6.17 27.69 -7.23
CA ARG A 118 7.54 27.91 -6.72
C ARG A 118 8.54 28.34 -7.78
N ARG A 119 8.20 28.15 -9.07
CA ARG A 119 9.04 28.52 -10.22
C ARG A 119 8.57 29.81 -10.90
N ALA A 120 7.50 30.43 -10.41
CA ALA A 120 7.00 31.75 -10.82
C ALA A 120 7.51 32.82 -9.85
#